data_AF-A0A2N6E073-F1
#
_entry.id   AF-A0A2N6E073-F1
#
_cell.length_a   1.000
_cell.length_b   1.000
_cell.length_c   1.000
_cell.angle_alpha   90.00
_cell.angle_beta   90.00
_cell.angle_gamma   90.00
#
_symmetry.space_group_name_H-M   'P 1'
#
loop_
_entity.id
_entity.type
_entity.pdbx_description
1 polymer ?
#
loop_
_entity_poly.entity_id
_entity_poly.type
_entity_poly.pdbx_seq_one_letter_code
_entity_poly.pdbx_strand_id
1 'polypeptide(L)' 'MRYSQICIMLILLTLFPLTLRGAQSEDFSNTIQLFREAETTAPFFATAYGYAVFPTIGQGAVGLGGAY' A
#
# COMPACT_ATOMS: atom_id res chain seq x y z
N MET A 1 -36.57 -18.96 -12.05
CA MET A 1 -35.37 -18.23 -12.54
C MET A 1 -35.19 -16.84 -11.92
N ARG A 2 -36.22 -15.98 -11.80
CA ARG A 2 -36.07 -14.61 -11.24
C ARG A 2 -35.68 -14.56 -9.75
N TYR A 3 -36.20 -15.47 -8.91
CA TYR A 3 -35.86 -15.51 -7.47
C TYR A 3 -34.41 -15.91 -7.18
N SER A 4 -33.84 -16.80 -8.00
CA SER A 4 -32.44 -17.22 -7.86
C SER A 4 -31.46 -16.07 -8.15
N GLN A 5 -31.77 -15.22 -9.13
CA GLN A 5 -30.96 -14.05 -9.47
C GLN A 5 -30.97 -13.00 -8.35
N ILE A 6 -32.12 -12.80 -7.68
CA ILE A 6 -32.23 -11.88 -6.54
C ILE A 6 -31.41 -12.38 -5.34
N CYS A 7 -31.42 -13.68 -5.05
CA CYS A 7 -30.59 -14.26 -4.00
C CYS A 7 -29.10 -14.10 -4.31
N ILE A 8 -28.68 -14.31 -5.56
CA ILE A 8 -27.27 -14.14 -5.98
C ILE A 8 -26.85 -12.67 -5.83
N MET A 9 -27.70 -11.72 -6.23
CA MET A 9 -27.41 -10.29 -6.11
C MET A 9 -27.29 -9.85 -4.65
N LEU A 10 -28.13 -10.38 -3.76
CA LEU A 10 -28.07 -10.11 -2.32
C LEU A 10 -26.78 -10.67 -1.68
N ILE A 11 -26.35 -11.86 -2.09
CA ILE A 11 -25.10 -12.48 -1.61
C ILE A 11 -23.87 -11.70 -2.10
N LEU A 12 -23.86 -11.24 -3.35
CA LEU A 12 -22.76 -10.43 -3.88
C LEU A 12 -22.66 -9.08 -3.19
N LEU A 13 -23.80 -8.45 -2.87
CA LEU A 13 -23.85 -7.17 -2.18
C LEU A 13 -23.30 -7.25 -0.74
N THR A 14 -23.57 -8.35 -0.02
CA THR A 14 -23.08 -8.54 1.36
C THR A 14 -21.63 -8.96 1.45
N LEU A 15 -21.07 -9.59 0.41
CA LEU A 15 -19.67 -10.03 0.35
C LEU A 15 -18.70 -8.92 -0.11
N PHE A 16 -19.19 -7.87 -0.78
CA PHE A 16 -18.38 -6.78 -1.31
C PHE A 16 -17.58 -5.94 -0.28
N PRO A 17 -18.08 -5.62 0.93
CA PRO A 17 -17.37 -4.70 1.83
C PRO A 17 -16.14 -5.31 2.54
N LEU A 18 -15.90 -6.63 2.44
CA LEU A 18 -14.83 -7.29 3.17
C LEU A 18 -13.41 -7.00 2.62
N THR A 19 -13.32 -6.35 1.45
CA THR A 19 -12.05 -6.09 0.76
C THR A 19 -11.54 -4.65 0.95
N LEU A 20 -12.35 -3.75 1.52
CA LEU A 20 -11.96 -2.36 1.76
C LEU A 20 -11.19 -2.22 3.08
N ARG A 21 -9.95 -2.69 3.10
CA ARG A 21 -8.96 -2.27 4.10
C ARG A 21 -8.43 -0.90 3.68
N GLY A 22 -8.91 0.17 4.32
CA GLY A 22 -8.38 1.52 4.13
C GLY A 22 -6.93 1.61 4.62
N ALA A 23 -6.06 2.26 3.84
CA ALA A 23 -4.72 2.61 4.28
C ALA A 23 -4.83 3.52 5.51
N GLN A 24 -4.37 3.05 6.66
CA GLN A 24 -4.24 3.88 7.86
C GLN A 24 -3.12 4.89 7.61
N SER A 25 -3.31 6.17 7.98
CA SER A 25 -2.22 7.14 7.93
C SER A 25 -1.29 6.90 9.12
N GLU A 26 -0.31 6.03 8.94
CA GLU A 26 0.77 5.85 9.89
C GLU A 26 1.72 7.05 9.81
N ASP A 27 2.24 7.49 10.96
CA ASP A 27 3.25 8.54 11.02
C ASP A 27 4.61 7.95 10.63
N PHE A 28 5.14 8.38 9.47
CA PHE A 28 6.42 7.93 8.95
C PHE A 28 7.56 8.91 9.21
N SER A 29 7.36 9.93 10.05
CA SER A 29 8.37 10.97 10.30
C SER A 29 9.69 10.40 10.83
N ASN A 30 9.61 9.38 11.69
CA ASN A 30 10.80 8.71 12.22
C ASN A 30 11.58 7.98 11.11
N THR A 31 10.87 7.19 10.29
CA THR A 31 11.46 6.50 9.13
C THR A 31 12.12 7.47 8.16
N ILE A 32 11.48 8.61 7.88
CA ILE A 32 12.03 9.67 7.03
C ILE A 32 13.33 10.24 7.63
N GLN A 33 13.38 10.49 8.94
CA GLN A 33 14.59 10.98 9.60
C GLN A 33 15.72 9.96 9.52
N LEU A 34 15.44 8.69 9.78
CA LEU A 34 16.42 7.62 9.69
C LEU A 34 17.09 7.55 8.30
N PHE A 35 16.29 7.61 7.23
CA PHE A 35 16.81 7.61 5.86
C PHE A 35 17.50 8.91 5.45
N ARG A 36 17.18 10.03 6.11
CA ARG A 36 17.88 11.30 5.88
C ARG A 36 19.26 11.30 6.54
N GLU A 37 19.41 10.62 7.66
CA GLU A 37 20.67 10.53 8.43
C GLU A 37 21.63 9.47 7.89
N ALA A 38 21.11 8.44 7.22
CA ALA A 38 21.96 7.40 6.62
C ALA A 38 22.80 7.95 5.45
N GLU A 39 24.12 7.72 5.50
CA GLU A 39 25.09 8.25 4.52
C GLU A 39 24.76 7.86 3.07
N THR A 40 24.24 6.65 2.87
CA THR A 40 23.92 6.13 1.53
C THR A 40 22.66 6.75 0.94
N THR A 41 21.69 7.13 1.77
CA THR A 41 20.38 7.63 1.30
C THR A 41 20.25 9.15 1.36
N ALA A 42 20.99 9.82 2.24
CA ALA A 42 21.07 11.28 2.37
C ALA A 42 21.20 12.05 1.04
N PRO A 43 22.10 11.70 0.09
CA PRO A 43 22.23 12.44 -1.17
C PRO A 43 20.99 12.40 -2.06
N PHE A 44 20.17 11.34 -1.97
CA PHE A 44 18.91 11.27 -2.70
C PHE A 44 17.86 12.22 -2.14
N PHE A 45 17.81 12.41 -0.82
CA PHE A 45 16.92 13.40 -0.19
C PHE A 45 17.32 14.84 -0.49
N ALA A 46 18.60 15.09 -0.75
CA ALA A 46 19.10 16.43 -1.09
C ALA A 46 18.79 16.83 -2.54
N THR A 47 18.65 15.85 -3.44
CA THR A 47 18.50 16.09 -4.89
C THR A 47 17.08 15.82 -5.41
N ALA A 48 16.31 14.97 -4.74
CA ALA A 48 14.95 14.63 -5.17
C ALA A 48 13.96 15.77 -4.91
N TYR A 49 13.08 16.03 -5.88
CA TYR A 49 11.96 16.97 -5.73
C TYR A 49 10.86 16.44 -4.79
N GLY A 50 10.78 15.11 -4.62
CA GLY A 50 9.84 14.46 -3.71
C GLY A 50 10.18 12.98 -3.51
N TYR A 51 9.64 12.37 -2.47
CA TYR A 51 9.88 10.96 -2.12
C TYR A 51 8.59 10.31 -1.60
N ALA A 52 8.48 8.99 -1.79
CA ALA A 52 7.40 8.17 -1.27
C ALA A 52 7.96 7.20 -0.22
N VAL A 53 7.26 7.08 0.92
CA VAL A 53 7.60 6.10 1.96
C VAL A 53 6.55 5.02 1.96
N PHE A 54 6.99 3.78 1.79
CA PHE A 54 6.11 2.62 1.78
C PHE A 54 6.24 1.90 3.14
N PRO A 55 5.14 1.75 3.91
CA PRO A 55 5.15 1.05 5.21
C PRO A 55 5.56 -0.41 5.08
N THR A 56 5.18 -1.04 3.98
CA THR A 56 5.50 -2.42 3.67
C THR A 56 5.96 -2.52 2.23
N ILE A 57 6.99 -3.33 2.02
CA ILE A 57 7.29 -3.83 0.68
C ILE A 57 6.31 -4.96 0.44
N GLY A 58 5.37 -4.76 -0.48
CA GLY A 58 4.40 -5.79 -0.82
C GLY A 58 5.11 -7.04 -1.33
N GLN A 59 5.03 -8.15 -0.60
CA GLN A 59 5.36 -9.49 -1.12
C GLN A 59 4.38 -9.95 -2.23
N GLY A 60 3.71 -9.03 -2.93
CA GLY A 60 2.94 -9.28 -4.14
C GLY A 60 3.79 -9.22 -5.41
N ALA A 61 5.04 -8.75 -5.32
CA ALA A 61 6.01 -8.74 -6.41
C ALA A 61 6.88 -10.01 -6.41
N VAL A 62 6.27 -11.19 -6.45
CA VAL A 62 6.98 -12.40 -6.88
C VAL A 62 7.20 -12.25 -8.40
N GLY A 63 8.29 -11.58 -8.80
CA GLY A 63 8.76 -11.57 -10.20
C GLY A 63 9.03 -10.22 -10.86
N LEU A 64 8.68 -9.08 -10.26
CA LEU A 64 9.03 -7.75 -10.75
C LEU A 64 9.83 -7.05 -9.67
N GLY A 65 11.14 -7.28 -9.68
CA GLY A 65 12.07 -6.80 -8.67
C GLY A 65 11.93 -5.30 -8.41
N GLY A 66 12.09 -4.94 -7.13
CA GLY A 66 12.11 -3.57 -6.67
C GLY A 66 12.77 -3.47 -5.29
N ALA A 67 13.90 -4.14 -5.11
CA ALA A 67 14.78 -3.93 -3.98
C ALA A 67 16.21 -3.97 -4.54
N TYR A 68 16.73 -2.80 -4.85
CA TYR A 68 18.17 -2.59 -4.99
C TYR A 68 18.70 -2.02 -3.67
#